data_AF-A0AA35IXZ9-F1
#
_entry.id   AF-A0AA35IXZ9-F1
#
_cell.length_a   1.000
_cell.length_b   1.000
_cell.length_c   1.000
_cell.angle_alpha   90.00
_cell.angle_beta   90.00
_cell.angle_gamma   90.00
#
_symmetry.space_group_name_H-M   'P 1'
#
loop_
_entity.id
_entity.type
_entity.pdbx_description
1 polymer ?
#
loop_
_entity_poly.entity_id
_entity_poly.type
_entity_poly.pdbx_seq_one_letter_code
_entity_poly.pdbx_strand_id
1 'polypeptide(L)'
;MVAYSPFIATYGNRAEQFLETDSDFVKYHAKLNKKLQHLRSRCHLVTKDTRKYSSKNKYDEISSEDYDNKTKLIGVLVLLHAERDLALAETLKLRARQRNKLKKSEEKVLSTRLKKACKTADKLVNVTQNECQWITRVQYLAFAKLAHAEYMINGKRIKRKNNAKISNNLALVFATLEHLKNLNLLSEEVVDHIVNKYQYSLKQFAGNLITMPEINNLIVERVQSYENKDDELVKLLLDNGFNMKKITTSTEDQKATTNINWRSFNAKIMDTEVAQFLEQGLSIHPTQIPQYTQKLSKLEKALDRHESYIANHDDQDDIDEMVENSSENNQIILAYIKYNILLTSISRERDLFAHLWNQWLKLNTSIPSKLTKFKEMDRIVKNLTKYISDIMELPGVYSDDELLSQLDLCKLYFQLFLNTGCLSVLYQSKGRYLEALALYVDAYQRLESKISEVGSLDEILLPTTLLSFNSIRSLKTRIENGGNSVITLAEYEKRNHSDDQERYDTTVIEKLDCKKIVPTDIQLKNLFPLKPKLLPLPSKPTLFDLAFNYVTYEKQESLASQTKNATLRTESTSQTPTPREQVEEEPKKKRGFLSLFGR
;
A
#
# COMPACT_ATOMS: atom_id res chain seq x y z
N MET A 1 37.82 4.79 13.10
CA MET A 1 38.26 4.18 11.82
C MET A 1 37.07 3.42 11.25
N VAL A 2 36.71 3.64 9.98
CA VAL A 2 35.62 2.90 9.33
C VAL A 2 36.09 1.46 9.08
N ALA A 3 35.57 0.50 9.84
CA ALA A 3 35.89 -0.91 9.65
C ALA A 3 35.25 -1.42 8.35
N TYR A 4 36.00 -2.17 7.55
CA TYR A 4 35.44 -2.84 6.39
C TYR A 4 34.45 -3.93 6.84
N SER A 5 33.26 -3.95 6.22
CA SER A 5 32.19 -4.88 6.58
C SER A 5 31.97 -5.91 5.46
N PRO A 6 32.48 -7.15 5.62
CA PRO A 6 32.24 -8.25 4.68
C PRO A 6 30.76 -8.51 4.37
N PHE A 7 29.87 -8.39 5.36
CA PHE A 7 28.43 -8.60 5.14
C PHE A 7 27.81 -7.50 4.27
N ILE A 8 28.18 -6.23 4.48
CA ILE A 8 27.73 -5.13 3.62
C ILE A 8 28.23 -5.33 2.18
N ALA A 9 29.51 -5.71 2.03
CA ALA A 9 30.10 -5.94 0.71
C ALA A 9 29.50 -7.14 -0.06
N THR A 10 28.76 -8.03 0.62
CA THR A 10 28.11 -9.20 0.03
C THR A 10 26.59 -9.07 0.10
N TYR A 11 25.98 -9.41 1.22
CA TYR A 11 24.53 -9.36 1.44
C TYR A 11 23.96 -7.93 1.45
N GLY A 12 24.72 -6.92 1.87
CA GLY A 12 24.31 -5.51 1.72
C GLY A 12 24.09 -5.13 0.27
N ASN A 13 25.05 -5.45 -0.62
CA ASN A 13 24.88 -5.24 -2.06
C ASN A 13 23.69 -6.01 -2.66
N ARG A 14 23.28 -7.15 -2.06
CA ARG A 14 22.08 -7.89 -2.49
C ARG A 14 20.81 -7.18 -2.07
N ALA A 15 20.76 -6.68 -0.83
CA ALA A 15 19.64 -5.93 -0.30
C ALA A 15 19.44 -4.61 -1.07
N GLU A 16 20.51 -3.83 -1.27
CA GLU A 16 20.48 -2.56 -2.02
C GLU A 16 20.02 -2.73 -3.48
N GLN A 17 20.36 -3.86 -4.12
CA GLN A 17 19.99 -4.14 -5.52
C GLN A 17 18.65 -4.87 -5.65
N PHE A 18 17.94 -5.14 -4.53
CA PHE A 18 16.65 -5.85 -4.51
C PHE A 18 16.66 -7.11 -5.39
N LEU A 19 17.65 -7.99 -5.18
CA LEU A 19 17.81 -9.19 -6.00
C LEU A 19 16.73 -10.23 -5.67
N GLU A 20 15.66 -10.27 -6.47
CA GLU A 20 14.53 -11.20 -6.27
C GLU A 20 14.48 -12.31 -7.32
N THR A 21 14.74 -11.99 -8.60
CA THR A 21 14.58 -12.96 -9.71
C THR A 21 15.88 -13.67 -10.06
N ASP A 22 15.78 -14.81 -10.75
CA ASP A 22 16.96 -15.51 -11.25
C ASP A 22 17.76 -14.65 -12.26
N SER A 23 17.06 -13.82 -13.04
CA SER A 23 17.67 -12.88 -13.98
C SER A 23 18.52 -11.82 -13.29
N ASP A 24 18.11 -11.35 -12.10
CA ASP A 24 18.84 -10.35 -11.33
C ASP A 24 20.11 -10.95 -10.74
N PHE A 25 20.04 -12.17 -10.20
CA PHE A 25 21.22 -12.88 -9.73
C PHE A 25 22.20 -13.22 -10.87
N VAL A 26 21.73 -13.44 -12.11
CA VAL A 26 22.61 -13.59 -13.28
C VAL A 26 23.37 -12.29 -13.57
N LYS A 27 22.68 -11.14 -13.56
CA LYS A 27 23.31 -9.82 -13.74
C LYS A 27 24.29 -9.52 -12.61
N TYR A 28 23.91 -9.79 -11.37
CA TYR A 28 24.76 -9.63 -10.19
C TYR A 28 26.02 -10.50 -10.27
N HIS A 29 25.87 -11.78 -10.63
CA HIS A 29 27.00 -12.68 -10.88
C HIS A 29 27.94 -12.16 -11.99
N ALA A 30 27.41 -11.58 -13.07
CA ALA A 30 28.22 -10.95 -14.11
C ALA A 30 28.98 -9.72 -13.60
N LYS A 31 28.33 -8.85 -12.80
CA LYS A 31 28.98 -7.70 -12.14
C LYS A 31 30.11 -8.16 -11.20
N LEU A 32 29.88 -9.20 -10.39
CA LEU A 32 30.90 -9.78 -9.52
C LEU A 32 32.11 -10.30 -10.31
N ASN A 33 31.90 -10.93 -11.46
CA ASN A 33 33.01 -11.38 -12.31
C ASN A 33 33.87 -10.22 -12.82
N LYS A 34 33.26 -9.12 -13.27
CA LYS A 34 34.00 -7.91 -13.66
C LYS A 34 34.77 -7.32 -12.48
N LYS A 35 34.13 -7.22 -11.31
CA LYS A 35 34.77 -6.73 -10.08
C LYS A 35 35.95 -7.60 -9.66
N LEU A 36 35.81 -8.92 -9.74
CA LEU A 36 36.89 -9.87 -9.47
C LEU A 36 38.05 -9.74 -10.46
N GLN A 37 37.77 -9.48 -11.74
CA GLN A 37 38.82 -9.23 -12.74
C GLN A 37 39.64 -7.99 -12.38
N HIS A 38 38.97 -6.89 -12.01
CA HIS A 38 39.64 -5.66 -11.57
C HIS A 38 40.43 -5.84 -10.28
N LEU A 39 39.89 -6.59 -9.31
CA LEU A 39 40.59 -6.90 -8.06
C LEU A 39 41.82 -7.78 -8.32
N ARG A 40 41.74 -8.76 -9.22
CA ARG A 40 42.91 -9.58 -9.61
C ARG A 40 44.01 -8.73 -10.24
N SER A 41 43.68 -7.76 -11.09
CA SER A 41 44.67 -6.83 -11.64
C SER A 41 45.27 -5.94 -10.55
N ARG A 42 44.45 -5.43 -9.63
CA ARG A 42 44.90 -4.54 -8.54
C ARG A 42 45.78 -5.26 -7.50
N CYS A 43 45.51 -6.53 -7.23
CA CYS A 43 46.34 -7.37 -6.38
C CYS A 43 47.52 -8.01 -7.13
N HIS A 44 47.76 -7.67 -8.40
CA HIS A 44 48.84 -8.21 -9.23
C HIS A 44 48.86 -9.75 -9.38
N LEU A 45 47.66 -10.36 -9.38
CA LEU A 45 47.45 -11.81 -9.50
C LEU A 45 47.18 -12.27 -10.94
N VAL A 46 47.23 -11.35 -11.91
CA VAL A 46 47.01 -11.66 -13.33
C VAL A 46 48.25 -12.36 -13.90
N THR A 47 48.05 -13.54 -14.47
CA THR A 47 49.07 -14.32 -15.17
C THR A 47 48.94 -14.12 -16.67
N LYS A 48 50.02 -13.67 -17.33
CA LYS A 48 50.06 -13.50 -18.80
C LYS A 48 50.33 -14.82 -19.55
N ASP A 49 50.97 -15.78 -18.89
CA ASP A 49 51.30 -17.08 -19.46
C ASP A 49 50.09 -18.02 -19.37
N THR A 50 49.30 -18.06 -20.44
CA THR A 50 48.10 -18.90 -20.55
C THR A 50 48.42 -20.37 -20.82
N ARG A 51 49.61 -20.69 -21.36
CA ARG A 51 50.01 -22.07 -21.71
C ARG A 51 50.39 -22.89 -20.48
N LYS A 52 50.99 -22.27 -19.46
CA LYS A 52 51.35 -22.89 -18.17
C LYS A 52 50.62 -22.24 -16.99
N TYR A 53 49.33 -21.98 -17.15
CA TYR A 53 48.54 -21.26 -16.14
C TYR A 53 48.54 -21.95 -14.77
N SER A 54 48.34 -23.28 -14.72
CA SER A 54 48.19 -24.02 -13.46
C SER A 54 49.43 -23.96 -12.56
N SER A 55 50.64 -23.98 -13.14
CA SER A 55 51.90 -23.92 -12.39
C SER A 55 52.31 -22.50 -12.01
N LYS A 56 51.72 -21.49 -12.65
CA LYS A 56 52.05 -20.06 -12.44
C LYS A 56 50.92 -19.31 -11.75
N ASN A 57 49.90 -20.01 -11.26
CA ASN A 57 48.71 -19.40 -10.67
C ASN A 57 48.99 -18.84 -9.26
N LYS A 58 49.25 -17.54 -9.21
CA LYS A 58 49.49 -16.81 -7.95
C LYS A 58 48.28 -16.80 -7.00
N TYR A 59 47.06 -17.03 -7.49
CA TYR A 59 45.87 -17.00 -6.63
C TYR A 59 45.87 -18.15 -5.62
N ASP A 60 46.39 -19.32 -5.98
CA ASP A 60 46.37 -20.49 -5.10
C ASP A 60 47.45 -20.39 -4.01
N GLU A 61 48.54 -19.66 -4.28
CA GLU A 61 49.70 -19.46 -3.41
C GLU A 61 49.54 -18.33 -2.38
N ILE A 62 48.41 -17.59 -2.38
CA ILE A 62 48.16 -16.51 -1.42
C ILE A 62 48.25 -17.02 0.03
N SER A 63 49.16 -16.44 0.81
CA SER A 63 49.36 -16.69 2.24
C SER A 63 48.76 -15.59 3.14
N SER A 64 48.82 -15.77 4.45
CA SER A 64 48.47 -14.73 5.44
C SER A 64 49.44 -13.55 5.42
N GLU A 65 50.73 -13.79 5.18
CA GLU A 65 51.74 -12.73 5.05
C GLU A 65 51.44 -11.79 3.88
N ASP A 66 50.92 -12.32 2.78
CA ASP A 66 50.51 -11.52 1.62
C ASP A 66 49.36 -10.57 1.94
N TYR A 67 48.45 -10.98 2.84
CA TYR A 67 47.34 -10.15 3.29
C TYR A 67 47.82 -8.92 4.06
N ASP A 68 48.79 -9.11 4.95
CA ASP A 68 49.34 -8.06 5.81
C ASP A 68 50.33 -7.15 5.06
N ASN A 69 51.25 -7.74 4.29
CA ASN A 69 52.37 -7.02 3.68
C ASN A 69 52.03 -6.37 2.34
N LYS A 70 51.16 -6.98 1.53
CA LYS A 70 50.83 -6.46 0.18
C LYS A 70 49.60 -5.57 0.22
N THR A 71 48.42 -6.15 0.46
CA THR A 71 47.17 -5.38 0.44
C THR A 71 46.01 -6.13 1.10
N LYS A 72 45.30 -5.46 2.02
CA LYS A 72 44.04 -5.97 2.62
C LYS A 72 42.92 -6.26 1.59
N LEU A 73 43.03 -5.74 0.37
CA LEU A 73 42.12 -6.05 -0.75
C LEU A 73 42.11 -7.54 -1.13
N ILE A 74 43.12 -8.31 -0.74
CA ILE A 74 43.16 -9.76 -0.92
C ILE A 74 41.99 -10.42 -0.18
N GLY A 75 41.66 -9.98 1.04
CA GLY A 75 40.49 -10.50 1.78
C GLY A 75 39.18 -10.24 1.03
N VAL A 76 39.03 -9.03 0.49
CA VAL A 76 37.87 -8.65 -0.35
C VAL A 76 37.80 -9.51 -1.62
N LEU A 77 38.94 -9.77 -2.27
CA LEU A 77 39.01 -10.61 -3.46
C LEU A 77 38.54 -12.04 -3.17
N VAL A 78 39.06 -12.66 -2.11
CA VAL A 78 38.70 -14.05 -1.75
C VAL A 78 37.24 -14.14 -1.29
N LEU A 79 36.76 -13.15 -0.53
CA LEU A 79 35.36 -13.01 -0.14
C LEU A 79 34.43 -12.96 -1.36
N LEU A 80 34.70 -12.05 -2.30
CA LEU A 80 33.86 -11.88 -3.50
C LEU A 80 33.94 -13.11 -4.43
N HIS A 81 35.01 -13.89 -4.35
CA HIS A 81 35.13 -15.14 -5.09
C HIS A 81 34.16 -16.20 -4.54
N ALA A 82 34.09 -16.34 -3.22
CA ALA A 82 33.10 -17.21 -2.57
C ALA A 82 31.67 -16.72 -2.87
N GLU A 83 31.43 -15.41 -2.76
CA GLU A 83 30.14 -14.78 -3.05
C GLU A 83 29.68 -15.00 -4.49
N ARG A 84 30.59 -14.98 -5.46
CA ARG A 84 30.27 -15.31 -6.86
C ARG A 84 29.71 -16.73 -6.98
N ASP A 85 30.36 -17.71 -6.36
CA ASP A 85 29.89 -19.10 -6.44
C ASP A 85 28.56 -19.29 -5.67
N LEU A 86 28.33 -18.54 -4.57
CA LEU A 86 27.04 -18.48 -3.88
C LEU A 86 25.94 -17.83 -4.73
N ALA A 87 26.23 -16.72 -5.42
CA ALA A 87 25.27 -16.06 -6.30
C ALA A 87 24.82 -16.98 -7.44
N LEU A 88 25.75 -17.75 -8.03
CA LEU A 88 25.41 -18.76 -9.02
C LEU A 88 24.53 -19.87 -8.42
N ALA A 89 24.83 -20.32 -7.19
CA ALA A 89 23.98 -21.28 -6.50
C ALA A 89 22.55 -20.75 -6.29
N GLU A 90 22.37 -19.47 -5.95
CA GLU A 90 21.05 -18.84 -5.86
C GLU A 90 20.30 -18.83 -7.20
N THR A 91 20.97 -18.51 -8.32
CA THR A 91 20.32 -18.55 -9.64
C THR A 91 19.72 -19.94 -9.93
N LEU A 92 20.43 -21.01 -9.58
CA LEU A 92 19.99 -22.39 -9.80
C LEU A 92 18.82 -22.75 -8.86
N LYS A 93 18.87 -22.30 -7.60
CA LYS A 93 17.77 -22.49 -6.64
C LYS A 93 16.50 -21.77 -7.08
N LEU A 94 16.60 -20.53 -7.55
CA LEU A 94 15.45 -19.76 -8.04
C LEU A 94 14.83 -20.37 -9.31
N ARG A 95 15.66 -20.80 -10.26
CA ARG A 95 15.18 -21.53 -11.45
C ARG A 95 14.48 -22.84 -11.09
N ALA A 96 14.98 -23.55 -10.08
CA ALA A 96 14.34 -24.76 -9.60
C ALA A 96 12.98 -24.49 -8.96
N ARG A 97 12.85 -23.38 -8.20
CA ARG A 97 11.56 -22.92 -7.65
C ARG A 97 10.56 -22.56 -8.75
N GLN A 98 10.96 -21.77 -9.75
CA GLN A 98 10.10 -21.40 -10.89
C GLN A 98 9.59 -22.64 -11.66
N ARG A 99 10.39 -23.71 -11.72
CA ARG A 99 10.04 -24.96 -12.42
C ARG A 99 9.45 -26.04 -11.50
N ASN A 100 9.32 -25.78 -10.20
CA ASN A 100 9.02 -26.76 -9.15
C ASN A 100 9.92 -28.02 -9.10
N LYS A 101 11.05 -28.01 -9.82
CA LYS A 101 11.98 -29.14 -9.89
C LYS A 101 13.39 -28.69 -10.27
N LEU A 102 14.38 -29.21 -9.55
CA LEU A 102 15.80 -29.04 -9.88
C LEU A 102 16.25 -30.10 -10.89
N LYS A 103 16.87 -29.69 -12.01
CA LYS A 103 17.41 -30.64 -13.00
C LYS A 103 18.63 -31.37 -12.43
N LYS A 104 18.81 -32.65 -12.76
CA LYS A 104 19.96 -33.46 -12.29
C LYS A 104 21.32 -32.84 -12.66
N SER A 105 21.43 -32.22 -13.83
CA SER A 105 22.65 -31.50 -14.25
C SER A 105 22.88 -30.24 -13.42
N GLU A 106 21.85 -29.43 -13.21
CA GLU A 106 21.89 -28.23 -12.37
C GLU A 106 22.21 -28.57 -10.91
N GLU A 107 21.72 -29.70 -10.40
CA GLU A 107 22.00 -30.18 -9.05
C GLU A 107 23.48 -30.56 -8.84
N LYS A 108 24.11 -31.19 -9.84
CA LYS A 108 25.57 -31.43 -9.83
C LYS A 108 26.33 -30.11 -9.84
N VAL A 109 25.88 -29.12 -10.61
CA VAL A 109 26.52 -27.79 -10.63
C VAL A 109 26.33 -27.08 -9.28
N LEU A 110 25.13 -27.13 -8.70
CA LEU A 110 24.83 -26.52 -7.39
C LEU A 110 25.75 -27.08 -6.30
N SER A 111 25.82 -28.40 -6.18
CA SER A 111 26.67 -29.07 -5.19
C SER A 111 28.16 -28.76 -5.38
N THR A 112 28.66 -28.78 -6.61
CA THR A 112 30.07 -28.45 -6.90
C THR A 112 30.41 -27.00 -6.62
N ARG A 113 29.49 -26.06 -6.89
CA ARG A 113 29.68 -24.63 -6.63
C ARG A 113 29.63 -24.30 -5.16
N LEU A 114 28.69 -24.85 -4.41
CA LEU A 114 28.64 -24.70 -2.95
C LEU A 114 29.88 -25.31 -2.28
N LYS A 115 30.36 -26.48 -2.73
CA LYS A 115 31.62 -27.06 -2.25
C LYS A 115 32.82 -26.16 -2.52
N LYS A 116 32.87 -25.50 -3.69
CA LYS A 116 33.91 -24.51 -4.00
C LYS A 116 33.80 -23.28 -3.12
N ALA A 117 32.60 -22.76 -2.89
CA ALA A 117 32.34 -21.63 -2.00
C ALA A 117 32.86 -21.89 -0.58
N CYS A 118 32.63 -23.09 -0.02
CA CYS A 118 33.21 -23.51 1.26
C CYS A 118 34.74 -23.49 1.23
N LYS A 119 35.37 -24.13 0.23
CA LYS A 119 36.83 -24.13 0.12
C LYS A 119 37.42 -22.73 0.02
N THR A 120 36.76 -21.83 -0.71
CA THR A 120 37.19 -20.43 -0.80
C THR A 120 36.96 -19.67 0.50
N ALA A 121 35.92 -19.99 1.26
CA ALA A 121 35.66 -19.40 2.57
C ALA A 121 36.66 -19.91 3.63
N ASP A 122 37.04 -21.20 3.58
CA ASP A 122 38.11 -21.74 4.42
C ASP A 122 39.45 -21.05 4.11
N LYS A 123 39.74 -20.85 2.82
CA LYS A 123 40.90 -20.06 2.40
C LYS A 123 40.82 -18.61 2.90
N LEU A 124 39.65 -17.98 2.87
CA LEU A 124 39.45 -16.63 3.40
C LEU A 124 39.79 -16.55 4.88
N VAL A 125 39.30 -17.50 5.69
CA VAL A 125 39.59 -17.58 7.12
C VAL A 125 41.09 -17.76 7.35
N ASN A 126 41.76 -18.62 6.58
CA ASN A 126 43.19 -18.86 6.73
C ASN A 126 44.06 -17.65 6.33
N VAL A 127 43.72 -16.97 5.23
CA VAL A 127 44.47 -15.80 4.75
C VAL A 127 44.28 -14.59 5.68
N THR A 128 43.12 -14.47 6.33
CA THR A 128 42.78 -13.31 7.18
C THR A 128 43.00 -13.55 8.68
N GLN A 129 43.82 -14.55 9.06
CA GLN A 129 44.07 -14.92 10.47
C GLN A 129 44.62 -13.75 11.30
N ASN A 130 45.47 -12.91 10.70
CA ASN A 130 46.15 -11.82 11.38
C ASN A 130 45.37 -10.49 11.34
N GLU A 131 44.09 -10.48 10.94
CA GLU A 131 43.34 -9.23 10.84
C GLU A 131 43.18 -8.55 12.21
N CYS A 132 43.81 -7.39 12.36
CA CYS A 132 43.81 -6.63 13.62
C CYS A 132 42.40 -6.14 14.01
N GLN A 133 41.53 -5.86 13.03
CA GLN A 133 40.18 -5.37 13.30
C GLN A 133 39.24 -6.55 13.61
N TRP A 134 38.88 -6.70 14.88
CA TRP A 134 37.98 -7.77 15.34
C TRP A 134 36.65 -7.81 14.58
N ILE A 135 36.05 -6.63 14.28
CA ILE A 135 34.78 -6.52 13.57
C ILE A 135 34.87 -7.20 12.19
N THR A 136 35.92 -6.89 11.43
CA THR A 136 36.16 -7.46 10.11
C THR A 136 36.41 -8.97 10.21
N ARG A 137 37.20 -9.40 11.21
CA ARG A 137 37.54 -10.80 11.44
C ARG A 137 36.32 -11.66 11.78
N VAL A 138 35.50 -11.21 12.72
CA VAL A 138 34.23 -11.87 13.13
C VAL A 138 33.31 -12.04 11.92
N GLN A 139 33.19 -11.02 11.07
CA GLN A 139 32.37 -11.11 9.87
C GLN A 139 32.91 -12.11 8.84
N TYR A 140 34.23 -12.23 8.64
CA TYR A 140 34.82 -13.26 7.78
C TYR A 140 34.53 -14.69 8.29
N LEU A 141 34.70 -14.90 9.60
CA LEU A 141 34.40 -16.17 10.27
C LEU A 141 32.91 -16.53 10.17
N ALA A 142 32.03 -15.56 10.43
CA ALA A 142 30.58 -15.74 10.31
C ALA A 142 30.16 -16.04 8.85
N PHE A 143 30.70 -15.32 7.87
CA PHE A 143 30.46 -15.58 6.45
C PHE A 143 30.89 -17.01 6.06
N ALA A 144 32.03 -17.49 6.56
CA ALA A 144 32.48 -18.85 6.31
C ALA A 144 31.54 -19.90 6.91
N LYS A 145 31.10 -19.74 8.16
CA LYS A 145 30.10 -20.62 8.79
C LYS A 145 28.78 -20.65 8.01
N LEU A 146 28.35 -19.49 7.48
CA LEU A 146 27.16 -19.36 6.63
C LEU A 146 27.34 -20.13 5.31
N ALA A 147 28.47 -19.98 4.61
CA ALA A 147 28.76 -20.73 3.39
C ALA A 147 28.76 -22.25 3.63
N HIS A 148 29.31 -22.70 4.76
CA HIS A 148 29.25 -24.11 5.19
C HIS A 148 27.81 -24.58 5.46
N ALA A 149 26.99 -23.76 6.12
CA ALA A 149 25.58 -24.08 6.33
C ALA A 149 24.84 -24.25 5.00
N GLU A 150 25.00 -23.33 4.04
CA GLU A 150 24.42 -23.42 2.69
C GLU A 150 24.83 -24.71 1.96
N TYR A 151 26.10 -25.09 2.03
CA TYR A 151 26.57 -26.33 1.42
C TYR A 151 25.99 -27.59 2.09
N MET A 152 25.87 -27.60 3.42
CA MET A 152 25.27 -28.73 4.13
C MET A 152 23.76 -28.85 3.87
N ILE A 153 23.07 -27.72 3.71
CA ILE A 153 21.63 -27.69 3.41
C ILE A 153 21.38 -28.10 1.95
N ASN A 154 22.09 -27.51 0.99
CA ASN A 154 21.73 -27.61 -0.44
C ASN A 154 22.71 -28.44 -1.28
N GLY A 155 23.94 -28.65 -0.81
CA GLY A 155 25.02 -29.26 -1.61
C GLY A 155 25.29 -30.74 -1.35
N LYS A 156 25.06 -31.25 -0.13
CA LYS A 156 25.32 -32.66 0.22
C LYS A 156 24.06 -33.52 0.07
N ARG A 157 24.13 -34.56 -0.77
CA ARG A 157 23.16 -35.66 -0.79
C ARG A 157 23.51 -36.68 0.29
N ILE A 158 23.11 -36.43 1.53
CA ILE A 158 23.18 -37.45 2.59
C ILE A 158 21.75 -37.71 3.06
N LYS A 159 21.38 -39.00 3.20
CA LYS A 159 20.06 -39.42 3.69
C LYS A 159 19.72 -38.78 5.05
N ARG A 160 20.73 -38.48 5.88
CA ARG A 160 20.65 -37.68 7.10
C ARG A 160 21.64 -36.52 7.01
N LYS A 161 21.15 -35.29 6.92
CA LYS A 161 22.00 -34.10 7.03
C LYS A 161 22.52 -34.00 8.47
N ASN A 162 23.69 -33.41 8.66
CA ASN A 162 24.23 -33.19 10.00
C ASN A 162 23.52 -31.98 10.63
N ASN A 163 22.33 -32.22 11.18
CA ASN A 163 21.44 -31.20 11.71
C ASN A 163 22.13 -30.36 12.80
N ALA A 164 22.88 -31.01 13.71
CA ALA A 164 23.61 -30.36 14.78
C ALA A 164 24.67 -29.36 14.27
N LYS A 165 25.44 -29.72 13.22
CA LYS A 165 26.42 -28.79 12.64
C LYS A 165 25.77 -27.62 11.89
N ILE A 166 24.63 -27.85 11.24
CA ILE A 166 23.88 -26.79 10.54
C ILE A 166 23.31 -25.80 11.55
N SER A 167 22.60 -26.30 12.58
CA SER A 167 22.01 -25.46 13.61
C SER A 167 23.07 -24.70 14.39
N ASN A 168 24.20 -25.34 14.72
CA ASN A 168 25.32 -24.68 15.39
C ASN A 168 25.89 -23.52 14.56
N ASN A 169 26.23 -23.76 13.28
CA ASN A 169 26.77 -22.71 12.42
C ASN A 169 25.79 -21.54 12.24
N LEU A 170 24.51 -21.82 12.04
CA LEU A 170 23.49 -20.78 11.88
C LEU A 170 23.24 -20.01 13.18
N ALA A 171 23.19 -20.68 14.33
CA ALA A 171 23.02 -20.03 15.64
C ALA A 171 24.18 -19.09 15.96
N LEU A 172 25.42 -19.52 15.70
CA LEU A 172 26.60 -18.66 15.87
C LEU A 172 26.57 -17.46 14.93
N VAL A 173 26.15 -17.63 13.67
CA VAL A 173 26.00 -16.50 12.74
C VAL A 173 24.91 -15.54 13.24
N PHE A 174 23.78 -16.03 13.74
CA PHE A 174 22.73 -15.16 14.27
C PHE A 174 23.19 -14.38 15.50
N ALA A 175 23.92 -15.02 16.42
CA ALA A 175 24.58 -14.33 17.54
C ALA A 175 25.49 -13.19 17.05
N THR A 176 26.31 -13.44 16.01
CA THR A 176 27.19 -12.39 15.48
C THR A 176 26.42 -11.22 14.87
N LEU A 177 25.33 -11.50 14.14
CA LEU A 177 24.53 -10.47 13.49
C LEU A 177 23.79 -9.62 14.52
N GLU A 178 23.24 -10.25 15.56
CA GLU A 178 22.57 -9.56 16.66
C GLU A 178 23.55 -8.69 17.45
N HIS A 179 24.75 -9.18 17.73
CA HIS A 179 25.79 -8.40 18.39
C HIS A 179 26.20 -7.17 17.56
N LEU A 180 26.46 -7.38 16.26
CA LEU A 180 26.85 -6.29 15.35
C LEU A 180 25.71 -5.28 15.14
N LYS A 181 24.45 -5.73 15.17
CA LYS A 181 23.25 -4.88 15.17
C LYS A 181 23.21 -4.01 16.43
N ASN A 182 23.39 -4.61 17.61
CA ASN A 182 23.34 -3.89 18.89
C ASN A 182 24.45 -2.84 19.01
N LEU A 183 25.59 -3.05 18.36
CA LEU A 183 26.68 -2.08 18.28
C LEU A 183 26.51 -1.03 17.17
N ASN A 184 25.40 -1.05 16.41
CA ASN A 184 25.14 -0.20 15.25
C ASN A 184 26.24 -0.27 14.15
N LEU A 185 26.94 -1.41 14.05
CA LEU A 185 28.00 -1.64 13.07
C LEU A 185 27.49 -2.25 11.76
N LEU A 186 26.27 -2.79 11.78
CA LEU A 186 25.59 -3.38 10.63
C LEU A 186 24.17 -2.83 10.55
N SER A 187 23.72 -2.49 9.34
CA SER A 187 22.37 -1.99 9.09
C SER A 187 21.31 -3.06 9.37
N GLU A 188 20.20 -2.67 9.98
CA GLU A 188 19.09 -3.55 10.34
C GLU A 188 18.55 -4.32 9.12
N GLU A 189 18.44 -3.66 7.96
CA GLU A 189 18.00 -4.27 6.70
C GLU A 189 18.84 -5.48 6.28
N VAL A 190 20.16 -5.44 6.50
CA VAL A 190 21.07 -6.53 6.10
C VAL A 190 20.95 -7.70 7.06
N VAL A 191 20.79 -7.41 8.35
CA VAL A 191 20.55 -8.43 9.37
C VAL A 191 19.23 -9.14 9.09
N ASP A 192 18.15 -8.38 8.86
CA ASP A 192 16.83 -8.93 8.59
C ASP A 192 16.82 -9.76 7.31
N HIS A 193 17.51 -9.32 6.25
CA HIS A 193 17.63 -10.10 5.02
C HIS A 193 18.29 -11.47 5.24
N ILE A 194 19.37 -11.52 6.03
CA ILE A 194 20.07 -12.78 6.32
C ILE A 194 19.23 -13.65 7.27
N VAL A 195 18.66 -13.07 8.33
CA VAL A 195 17.84 -13.79 9.31
C VAL A 195 16.62 -14.39 8.63
N ASN A 196 15.85 -13.61 7.86
CA ASN A 196 14.65 -14.09 7.17
C ASN A 196 14.96 -15.25 6.20
N LYS A 197 16.13 -15.22 5.54
CA LYS A 197 16.55 -16.29 4.63
C LYS A 197 16.86 -17.60 5.35
N TYR A 198 17.51 -17.55 6.52
CA TYR A 198 18.02 -18.74 7.21
C TYR A 198 17.20 -19.17 8.43
N GLN A 199 16.27 -18.35 8.92
CA GLN A 199 15.48 -18.64 10.13
C GLN A 199 14.68 -19.92 9.99
N TYR A 200 14.02 -20.14 8.84
CA TYR A 200 13.32 -21.39 8.57
C TYR A 200 14.25 -22.60 8.60
N SER A 201 15.46 -22.47 8.02
CA SER A 201 16.45 -23.54 8.05
C SER A 201 16.91 -23.82 9.48
N LEU A 202 17.15 -22.79 10.29
CA LEU A 202 17.51 -22.95 11.69
C LEU A 202 16.41 -23.70 12.45
N LYS A 203 15.14 -23.28 12.32
CA LYS A 203 13.99 -23.95 12.95
C LYS A 203 13.89 -25.42 12.56
N GLN A 204 14.02 -25.73 11.27
CA GLN A 204 13.94 -27.10 10.74
C GLN A 204 15.06 -28.00 11.28
N PHE A 205 16.30 -27.51 11.32
CA PHE A 205 17.46 -28.32 11.74
C PHE A 205 17.70 -28.32 13.25
N ALA A 206 17.05 -27.43 14.01
CA ALA A 206 17.15 -27.34 15.47
C ALA A 206 16.10 -28.16 16.23
N GLY A 207 15.20 -28.87 15.54
CA GLY A 207 14.19 -29.73 16.17
C GLY A 207 12.77 -29.15 16.18
N ASN A 208 12.39 -28.39 15.15
CA ASN A 208 11.07 -27.76 15.00
C ASN A 208 10.73 -26.75 16.10
N LEU A 209 11.68 -25.87 16.44
CA LEU A 209 11.37 -24.74 17.29
C LEU A 209 10.30 -23.85 16.66
N ILE A 210 9.29 -23.49 17.44
CA ILE A 210 8.12 -22.76 16.96
C ILE A 210 8.27 -21.28 17.29
N THR A 211 8.78 -20.96 18.48
CA THR A 211 8.74 -19.60 19.04
C THR A 211 10.08 -18.86 18.92
N MET A 212 10.03 -17.51 18.89
CA MET A 212 11.21 -16.64 18.91
C MET A 212 12.07 -16.78 20.19
N PRO A 213 11.51 -16.88 21.41
CA PRO A 213 12.30 -17.10 22.61
C PRO A 213 13.04 -18.43 22.62
N GLU A 214 12.47 -19.51 22.07
CA GLU A 214 13.17 -20.78 21.88
C GLU A 214 14.41 -20.65 20.99
N ILE A 215 14.30 -19.90 19.89
CA ILE A 215 15.43 -19.62 19.00
C ILE A 215 16.52 -18.83 19.74
N ASN A 216 16.12 -17.78 20.47
CA ASN A 216 17.06 -16.97 21.26
C ASN A 216 17.75 -17.80 22.35
N ASN A 217 17.00 -18.67 23.02
CA ASN A 217 17.54 -19.57 24.05
C ASN A 217 18.53 -20.57 23.46
N LEU A 218 18.26 -21.13 22.27
CA LEU A 218 19.22 -21.98 21.58
C LEU A 218 20.48 -21.21 21.15
N ILE A 219 20.34 -19.97 20.68
CA ILE A 219 21.50 -19.14 20.32
C ILE A 219 22.38 -18.95 21.56
N VAL A 220 21.80 -18.57 22.68
CA VAL A 220 22.51 -18.41 23.96
C VAL A 220 23.17 -19.72 24.40
N GLU A 221 22.45 -20.84 24.34
CA GLU A 221 22.96 -22.15 24.72
C GLU A 221 24.14 -22.59 23.83
N ARG A 222 24.06 -22.37 22.52
CA ARG A 222 25.13 -22.72 21.57
C ARG A 222 26.37 -21.86 21.74
N VAL A 223 26.22 -20.57 22.02
CA VAL A 223 27.34 -19.67 22.32
C VAL A 223 28.01 -20.05 23.66
N GLN A 224 27.23 -20.47 24.66
CA GLN A 224 27.74 -20.85 25.98
C GLN A 224 28.22 -22.32 26.09
N SER A 225 27.92 -23.16 25.09
CA SER A 225 28.25 -24.59 25.09
C SER A 225 29.76 -24.85 25.14
N TYR A 226 30.17 -25.87 25.90
CA TYR A 226 31.59 -26.22 26.09
C TYR A 226 32.28 -26.61 24.78
N GLU A 227 31.57 -27.25 23.84
CA GLU A 227 32.12 -27.66 22.53
C GLU A 227 32.54 -26.49 21.65
N ASN A 228 31.91 -25.32 21.81
CA ASN A 228 32.16 -24.14 21.00
C ASN A 228 33.08 -23.11 21.69
N LYS A 229 33.57 -23.39 22.91
CA LYS A 229 34.48 -22.47 23.63
C LYS A 229 35.82 -22.31 22.90
N ASP A 230 36.23 -23.31 22.13
CA ASP A 230 37.48 -23.29 21.37
C ASP A 230 37.36 -22.54 20.03
N ASP A 231 36.14 -22.32 19.53
CA ASP A 231 35.90 -21.61 18.27
C ASP A 231 36.35 -20.15 18.38
N GLU A 232 37.21 -19.71 17.46
CA GLU A 232 37.74 -18.34 17.37
C GLU A 232 36.63 -17.28 17.34
N LEU A 233 35.51 -17.58 16.67
CA LEU A 233 34.36 -16.69 16.59
C LEU A 233 33.72 -16.42 17.96
N VAL A 234 33.58 -17.46 18.79
CA VAL A 234 32.94 -17.36 20.10
C VAL A 234 33.83 -16.59 21.06
N LYS A 235 35.15 -16.83 21.04
CA LYS A 235 36.13 -16.06 21.80
C LYS A 235 36.01 -14.56 21.51
N LEU A 236 36.06 -14.20 20.23
CA LEU A 236 35.94 -12.80 19.81
C LEU A 236 34.58 -12.16 20.17
N LEU A 237 33.49 -12.92 20.19
CA LEU A 237 32.18 -12.39 20.61
C LEU A 237 32.11 -12.15 22.13
N LEU A 238 32.61 -13.09 22.92
CA LEU A 238 32.59 -12.97 24.39
C LEU A 238 33.52 -11.85 24.86
N ASP A 239 34.72 -11.74 24.27
CA ASP A 239 35.69 -10.68 24.59
C ASP A 239 35.16 -9.28 24.28
N ASN A 240 34.28 -9.15 23.29
CA ASN A 240 33.68 -7.87 22.89
C ASN A 240 32.27 -7.64 23.48
N GLY A 241 31.91 -8.36 24.56
CA GLY A 241 30.74 -8.04 25.38
C GLY A 241 29.41 -8.58 24.87
N PHE A 242 29.40 -9.74 24.18
CA PHE A 242 28.16 -10.41 23.81
C PHE A 242 27.34 -10.83 25.04
N ASN A 243 26.21 -10.14 25.28
CA ASN A 243 25.30 -10.40 26.38
C ASN A 243 23.87 -10.66 25.87
N MET A 244 23.60 -11.89 25.46
CA MET A 244 22.23 -12.35 25.18
C MET A 244 21.72 -13.13 26.40
N LYS A 245 20.68 -12.62 27.06
CA LYS A 245 20.07 -13.31 28.22
C LYS A 245 19.10 -14.39 27.73
N LYS A 246 19.09 -15.55 28.40
CA LYS A 246 18.03 -16.55 28.18
C LYS A 246 16.69 -15.89 28.49
N ILE A 247 15.77 -15.94 27.53
CA ILE A 247 14.39 -15.52 27.73
C ILE A 247 13.70 -16.71 28.38
N THR A 248 13.64 -16.71 29.71
CA THR A 248 12.67 -17.54 30.43
C THR A 248 11.30 -16.97 30.14
N THR A 249 10.57 -17.60 29.22
CA THR A 249 9.10 -17.53 29.27
C THR A 249 8.71 -18.24 30.56
N SER A 250 8.60 -17.48 31.65
CA SER A 250 7.85 -17.91 32.83
C SER A 250 6.42 -18.13 32.36
N THR A 251 6.10 -19.38 32.05
CA THR A 251 4.73 -19.92 31.90
C THR A 251 4.08 -20.13 33.28
N GLU A 252 4.42 -19.27 34.24
CA GLU A 252 3.84 -19.24 35.58
C GLU A 252 3.54 -17.76 35.86
N ASP A 253 2.29 -17.48 36.24
CA ASP A 253 1.69 -16.18 36.55
C ASP A 253 0.92 -15.43 35.46
N GLN A 254 0.09 -16.12 34.67
CA GLN A 254 -1.26 -15.61 34.33
C GLN A 254 -2.23 -16.78 34.38
N LYS A 255 -3.06 -16.84 35.44
CA LYS A 255 -4.21 -17.76 35.44
C LYS A 255 -5.15 -17.26 34.36
N ALA A 256 -5.09 -17.87 33.18
CA ALA A 256 -5.99 -17.60 32.08
C ALA A 256 -7.43 -17.68 32.61
N THR A 257 -8.21 -16.61 32.39
CA THR A 257 -9.62 -16.58 32.80
C THR A 257 -10.35 -17.68 32.05
N THR A 258 -10.76 -18.71 32.77
CA THR A 258 -11.51 -19.84 32.21
C THR A 258 -12.95 -19.48 31.88
N ASN A 259 -13.46 -18.36 32.37
CA ASN A 259 -14.82 -17.89 32.11
C ASN A 259 -14.81 -16.48 31.51
N ILE A 260 -15.66 -16.26 30.51
CA ILE A 260 -15.93 -14.97 29.85
C ILE A 260 -17.35 -14.55 30.22
N ASN A 261 -17.50 -13.31 30.69
CA ASN A 261 -18.80 -12.66 30.80
C ASN A 261 -18.96 -11.71 29.61
N TRP A 262 -19.93 -11.98 28.75
CA TRP A 262 -20.27 -11.14 27.60
C TRP A 262 -21.76 -10.85 27.59
N ARG A 263 -22.12 -9.60 27.93
CA ARG A 263 -23.52 -9.17 28.14
C ARG A 263 -24.22 -10.07 29.16
N SER A 264 -25.38 -10.64 28.80
CA SER A 264 -26.15 -11.60 29.58
C SER A 264 -25.59 -13.03 29.52
N PHE A 265 -24.55 -13.29 28.73
CA PHE A 265 -24.00 -14.63 28.55
C PHE A 265 -22.73 -14.84 29.40
N ASN A 266 -22.63 -16.04 29.98
CA ASN A 266 -21.42 -16.52 30.64
C ASN A 266 -20.97 -17.78 29.92
N ALA A 267 -19.73 -17.77 29.45
CA ALA A 267 -19.16 -18.83 28.64
C ALA A 267 -17.83 -19.32 29.22
N LYS A 268 -17.65 -20.63 29.28
CA LYS A 268 -16.43 -21.26 29.79
C LYS A 268 -15.53 -21.69 28.64
N ILE A 269 -14.30 -21.17 28.61
CA ILE A 269 -13.28 -21.55 27.64
C ILE A 269 -12.68 -22.90 28.04
N MET A 270 -12.83 -23.90 27.16
CA MET A 270 -12.30 -25.24 27.38
C MET A 270 -10.83 -25.37 26.93
N ASP A 271 -10.46 -24.72 25.81
CA ASP A 271 -9.10 -24.72 25.30
C ASP A 271 -8.22 -23.67 26.03
N THR A 272 -7.13 -24.14 26.64
CA THR A 272 -6.17 -23.29 27.36
C THR A 272 -5.40 -22.36 26.43
N GLU A 273 -5.14 -22.77 25.18
CA GLU A 273 -4.45 -21.95 24.19
C GLU A 273 -5.32 -20.77 23.71
N VAL A 274 -6.63 -21.02 23.52
CA VAL A 274 -7.60 -19.96 23.19
C VAL A 274 -7.66 -18.93 24.31
N ALA A 275 -7.73 -19.38 25.56
CA ALA A 275 -7.75 -18.49 26.72
C ALA A 275 -6.48 -17.62 26.81
N GLN A 276 -5.31 -18.20 26.55
CA GLN A 276 -4.04 -17.47 26.54
C GLN A 276 -3.97 -16.41 25.42
N PHE A 277 -4.33 -16.76 24.18
CA PHE A 277 -4.29 -15.80 23.07
C PHE A 277 -5.33 -14.68 23.23
N LEU A 278 -6.50 -15.00 23.77
CA LEU A 278 -7.54 -14.04 24.11
C LEU A 278 -7.05 -13.03 25.16
N GLU A 279 -6.48 -13.50 26.27
CA GLU A 279 -5.95 -12.63 27.34
C GLU A 279 -4.78 -11.76 26.85
N GLN A 280 -3.87 -12.34 26.07
CA GLN A 280 -2.79 -11.58 25.42
C GLN A 280 -3.32 -10.51 24.46
N GLY A 281 -4.43 -10.77 23.75
CA GLY A 281 -5.08 -9.79 22.89
C GLY A 281 -5.79 -8.69 23.67
N LEU A 282 -6.54 -9.06 24.71
CA LEU A 282 -7.34 -8.13 25.52
C LEU A 282 -6.48 -7.20 26.38
N SER A 283 -5.35 -7.69 26.91
CA SER A 283 -4.39 -6.90 27.70
C SER A 283 -3.69 -5.79 26.89
N ILE A 284 -3.68 -5.88 25.56
CA ILE A 284 -3.15 -4.82 24.71
C ILE A 284 -4.21 -3.70 24.62
N HIS A 285 -3.88 -2.54 25.18
CA HIS A 285 -4.64 -1.30 25.01
C HIS A 285 -3.95 -0.41 23.97
N PRO A 286 -4.42 -0.40 22.71
CA PRO A 286 -3.73 0.30 21.65
C PRO A 286 -3.87 1.82 21.79
N THR A 287 -2.72 2.50 21.77
CA THR A 287 -2.61 3.96 21.68
C THR A 287 -1.98 4.39 20.35
N GLN A 288 -1.29 3.47 19.67
CA GLN A 288 -0.64 3.68 18.37
C GLN A 288 -1.11 2.65 17.33
N ILE A 289 -1.07 3.03 16.05
CA ILE A 289 -1.49 2.19 14.91
C ILE A 289 -0.84 0.79 14.89
N PRO A 290 0.46 0.62 15.18
CA PRO A 290 1.08 -0.72 15.19
C PRO A 290 0.53 -1.66 16.27
N GLN A 291 0.12 -1.11 17.41
CA GLN A 291 -0.42 -1.90 18.53
C GLN A 291 -1.78 -2.52 18.19
N TYR A 292 -2.58 -1.85 17.34
CA TYR A 292 -3.81 -2.43 16.79
C TYR A 292 -3.52 -3.68 15.96
N THR A 293 -2.44 -3.67 15.17
CA THR A 293 -2.05 -4.83 14.35
C THR A 293 -1.61 -5.99 15.23
N GLN A 294 -0.86 -5.71 16.31
CA GLN A 294 -0.47 -6.73 17.28
C GLN A 294 -1.69 -7.33 17.98
N LYS A 295 -2.63 -6.50 18.45
CA LYS A 295 -3.88 -6.94 19.08
C LYS A 295 -4.72 -7.80 18.14
N LEU A 296 -4.95 -7.35 16.91
CA LEU A 296 -5.70 -8.10 15.90
C LEU A 296 -5.04 -9.46 15.62
N SER A 297 -3.72 -9.50 15.45
CA SER A 297 -3.01 -10.77 15.20
C SER A 297 -3.15 -11.79 16.33
N LYS A 298 -3.33 -11.35 17.58
CA LYS A 298 -3.52 -12.23 18.73
C LYS A 298 -4.95 -12.74 18.80
N LEU A 299 -5.93 -11.86 18.53
CA LEU A 299 -7.35 -12.23 18.48
C LEU A 299 -7.67 -13.13 17.27
N GLU A 300 -7.07 -12.90 16.11
CA GLU A 300 -7.19 -13.76 14.92
C GLU A 300 -6.65 -15.18 15.20
N LYS A 301 -5.51 -15.29 15.90
CA LYS A 301 -5.00 -16.61 16.33
C LYS A 301 -5.92 -17.33 17.30
N ALA A 302 -6.56 -16.58 18.21
CA ALA A 302 -7.57 -17.14 19.11
C ALA A 302 -8.80 -17.62 18.32
N LEU A 303 -9.23 -16.85 17.31
CA LEU A 303 -10.33 -17.20 16.42
C LEU A 303 -10.03 -18.49 15.63
N ASP A 304 -8.92 -18.54 14.90
CA ASP A 304 -8.52 -19.68 14.07
C ASP A 304 -8.43 -20.97 14.89
N ARG A 305 -7.88 -20.85 16.11
CA ARG A 305 -7.77 -21.97 17.04
C ARG A 305 -9.14 -22.44 17.54
N HIS A 306 -10.02 -21.52 17.91
CA HIS A 306 -11.37 -21.84 18.39
C HIS A 306 -12.25 -22.42 17.26
N GLU A 307 -12.14 -21.90 16.03
CA GLU A 307 -12.81 -22.49 14.85
C GLU A 307 -12.29 -23.90 14.55
N SER A 308 -10.97 -24.13 14.69
CA SER A 308 -10.40 -25.47 14.60
C SER A 308 -10.86 -26.40 15.73
N TYR A 309 -11.07 -25.87 16.94
CA TYR A 309 -11.60 -26.63 18.07
C TYR A 309 -13.03 -27.08 17.78
N ILE A 310 -13.91 -26.17 17.33
CA ILE A 310 -15.29 -26.49 16.94
C ILE A 310 -15.32 -27.55 15.84
N ALA A 311 -14.54 -27.35 14.76
CA ALA A 311 -14.52 -28.29 13.63
C ALA A 311 -14.07 -29.72 14.01
N ASN A 312 -13.23 -29.87 15.04
CA ASN A 312 -12.77 -31.19 15.51
C ASN A 312 -13.72 -31.84 16.53
N HIS A 313 -14.64 -31.08 17.14
CA HIS A 313 -15.56 -31.57 18.19
C HIS A 313 -17.03 -31.65 17.73
N ASP A 314 -17.38 -31.08 16.57
CA ASP A 314 -18.72 -31.21 15.98
C ASP A 314 -18.98 -32.60 15.32
N ASP A 315 -17.94 -33.41 15.08
CA ASP A 315 -18.06 -34.74 14.43
C ASP A 315 -18.37 -35.90 15.40
N GLN A 316 -18.51 -35.63 16.71
CA GLN A 316 -18.83 -36.66 17.73
C GLN A 316 -20.28 -36.54 18.22
N ASP A 317 -21.22 -37.09 17.44
CA ASP A 317 -22.59 -37.41 17.86
C ASP A 317 -22.62 -38.58 18.89
N ASP A 318 -21.85 -38.50 19.98
CA ASP A 318 -21.81 -39.53 21.02
C ASP A 318 -22.41 -39.04 22.36
N ILE A 319 -23.73 -39.19 22.46
CA ILE A 319 -24.48 -39.92 23.53
C ILE A 319 -24.43 -39.43 25.00
N ASP A 320 -23.62 -38.44 25.41
CA ASP A 320 -23.72 -37.94 26.81
C ASP A 320 -24.71 -36.77 26.96
N GLU A 321 -25.91 -37.11 27.44
CA GLU A 321 -27.07 -36.30 27.84
C GLU A 321 -26.76 -35.24 28.94
N MET A 322 -25.49 -34.96 29.26
CA MET A 322 -25.06 -34.06 30.34
C MET A 322 -24.40 -32.74 29.91
N VAL A 323 -24.25 -32.45 28.61
CA VAL A 323 -23.69 -31.17 28.15
C VAL A 323 -24.52 -30.51 27.03
N GLU A 324 -25.82 -30.35 27.26
CA GLU A 324 -26.75 -29.65 26.34
C GLU A 324 -26.27 -28.22 25.94
N ASN A 325 -25.35 -27.61 26.70
CA ASN A 325 -24.90 -26.23 26.47
C ASN A 325 -23.49 -26.09 25.86
N SER A 326 -22.83 -27.17 25.42
CA SER A 326 -21.46 -27.09 24.86
C SER A 326 -21.41 -26.34 23.53
N SER A 327 -22.36 -26.64 22.63
CA SER A 327 -22.45 -26.01 21.30
C SER A 327 -22.80 -24.52 21.42
N GLU A 328 -23.78 -24.18 22.25
CA GLU A 328 -24.13 -22.78 22.54
C GLU A 328 -22.96 -22.01 23.15
N ASN A 329 -22.28 -22.62 24.14
CA ASN A 329 -21.07 -22.05 24.76
C ASN A 329 -19.97 -21.77 23.72
N ASN A 330 -19.73 -22.70 22.79
CA ASN A 330 -18.77 -22.53 21.70
C ASN A 330 -19.15 -21.39 20.75
N GLN A 331 -20.43 -21.25 20.41
CA GLN A 331 -20.93 -20.17 19.56
C GLN A 331 -20.84 -18.81 20.26
N ILE A 332 -21.11 -18.75 21.57
CA ILE A 332 -20.95 -17.53 22.38
C ILE A 332 -19.49 -17.07 22.39
N ILE A 333 -18.54 -17.99 22.59
CA ILE A 333 -17.10 -17.68 22.55
C ILE A 333 -16.70 -17.19 21.15
N LEU A 334 -17.18 -17.84 20.09
CA LEU A 334 -16.91 -17.44 18.71
C LEU A 334 -17.41 -16.02 18.44
N ALA A 335 -18.65 -15.72 18.82
CA ALA A 335 -19.25 -14.40 18.68
C ALA A 335 -18.50 -13.34 19.49
N TYR A 336 -18.06 -13.67 20.71
CA TYR A 336 -17.25 -12.80 21.56
C TYR A 336 -15.90 -12.45 20.92
N ILE A 337 -15.17 -13.44 20.39
CA ILE A 337 -13.89 -13.21 19.72
C ILE A 337 -14.11 -12.33 18.48
N LYS A 338 -15.10 -12.65 17.64
CA LYS A 338 -15.47 -11.86 16.45
C LYS A 338 -15.83 -10.42 16.81
N TYR A 339 -16.62 -10.23 17.87
CA TYR A 339 -16.97 -8.90 18.39
C TYR A 339 -15.72 -8.08 18.76
N ASN A 340 -14.78 -8.67 19.49
CA ASN A 340 -13.54 -7.98 19.88
C ASN A 340 -12.63 -7.65 18.68
N ILE A 341 -12.56 -8.53 17.68
CA ILE A 341 -11.83 -8.27 16.42
C ILE A 341 -12.44 -7.08 15.69
N LEU A 342 -13.76 -7.07 15.51
CA LEU A 342 -14.47 -6.00 14.82
C LEU A 342 -14.39 -4.68 15.58
N LEU A 343 -14.56 -4.69 16.90
CA LEU A 343 -14.44 -3.49 17.74
C LEU A 343 -13.01 -2.90 17.69
N THR A 344 -11.99 -3.77 17.70
CA THR A 344 -10.59 -3.35 17.53
C THR A 344 -10.36 -2.75 16.14
N SER A 345 -10.95 -3.33 15.10
CA SER A 345 -10.88 -2.83 13.73
C SER A 345 -11.56 -1.47 13.56
N ILE A 346 -12.73 -1.28 14.16
CA ILE A 346 -13.44 0.01 14.19
C ILE A 346 -12.60 1.06 14.91
N SER A 347 -12.03 0.73 16.06
CA SER A 347 -11.18 1.64 16.83
C SER A 347 -9.94 2.07 16.03
N ARG A 348 -9.30 1.13 15.32
CA ARG A 348 -8.18 1.42 14.41
C ARG A 348 -8.59 2.39 13.30
N GLU A 349 -9.70 2.12 12.61
CA GLU A 349 -10.17 2.97 11.50
C GLU A 349 -10.61 4.36 12.00
N ARG A 350 -11.21 4.45 13.18
CA ARG A 350 -11.56 5.72 13.83
C ARG A 350 -10.34 6.58 14.14
N ASP A 351 -9.26 5.98 14.66
CA ASP A 351 -8.02 6.71 14.93
C ASP A 351 -7.30 7.13 13.63
N LEU A 352 -7.31 6.27 12.61
CA LEU A 352 -6.83 6.62 11.27
C LEU A 352 -7.64 7.77 10.66
N PHE A 353 -8.96 7.76 10.82
CA PHE A 353 -9.84 8.83 10.41
C PHE A 353 -9.50 10.14 11.10
N ALA A 354 -9.30 10.13 12.42
CA ALA A 354 -8.90 11.32 13.18
C ALA A 354 -7.53 11.87 12.72
N HIS A 355 -6.57 10.98 12.42
CA HIS A 355 -5.29 11.39 11.87
C HIS A 355 -5.41 12.02 10.47
N LEU A 356 -6.18 11.41 9.56
CA LEU A 356 -6.45 11.99 8.24
C LEU A 356 -7.22 13.31 8.33
N TRP A 357 -8.14 13.44 9.27
CA TRP A 357 -8.86 14.68 9.52
C TRP A 357 -7.92 15.80 9.98
N ASN A 358 -6.99 15.51 10.89
CA ASN A 358 -5.97 16.46 11.31
C ASN A 358 -5.06 16.88 10.14
N GLN A 359 -4.78 15.96 9.21
CA GLN A 359 -4.09 16.31 7.97
C GLN A 359 -4.96 17.20 7.08
N TRP A 360 -6.23 16.87 6.90
CA TRP A 360 -7.21 17.63 6.11
C TRP A 360 -7.26 19.11 6.53
N LEU A 361 -7.29 19.38 7.84
CA LEU A 361 -7.29 20.74 8.39
C LEU A 361 -6.00 21.52 8.09
N LYS A 362 -4.86 20.84 7.91
CA LYS A 362 -3.55 21.45 7.64
C LYS A 362 -3.26 21.64 6.14
N LEU A 363 -4.09 21.10 5.24
CA LEU A 363 -3.83 21.19 3.80
C LEU A 363 -4.08 22.62 3.28
N ASN A 364 -3.09 23.15 2.57
CA ASN A 364 -3.26 24.36 1.75
C ASN A 364 -4.25 24.09 0.61
N THR A 365 -4.87 25.18 0.11
CA THR A 365 -6.05 25.28 -0.78
C THR A 365 -6.04 24.49 -2.09
N SER A 366 -5.01 23.71 -2.41
CA SER A 366 -4.95 22.90 -3.63
C SER A 366 -6.06 21.83 -3.68
N ILE A 367 -6.97 21.97 -4.65
CA ILE A 367 -8.12 21.06 -4.86
C ILE A 367 -7.68 19.60 -5.09
N PRO A 368 -6.61 19.30 -5.86
CA PRO A 368 -6.19 17.90 -6.08
C PRO A 368 -5.77 17.19 -4.80
N SER A 369 -5.03 17.86 -3.92
CA SER A 369 -4.57 17.28 -2.64
C SER A 369 -5.74 17.05 -1.67
N LYS A 370 -6.71 17.96 -1.64
CA LYS A 370 -7.97 17.74 -0.93
C LYS A 370 -8.73 16.56 -1.51
N LEU A 371 -8.83 16.42 -2.82
CA LEU A 371 -9.55 15.29 -3.43
C LEU A 371 -8.90 13.93 -3.10
N THR A 372 -7.57 13.83 -3.10
CA THR A 372 -6.89 12.58 -2.70
C THR A 372 -7.17 12.24 -1.24
N LYS A 373 -7.14 13.23 -0.36
CA LYS A 373 -7.40 13.04 1.08
C LYS A 373 -8.86 12.70 1.36
N PHE A 374 -9.79 13.28 0.62
CA PHE A 374 -11.20 12.89 0.65
C PHE A 374 -11.38 11.42 0.26
N LYS A 375 -10.73 10.95 -0.81
CA LYS A 375 -10.81 9.54 -1.23
C LYS A 375 -10.24 8.58 -0.19
N GLU A 376 -9.13 8.95 0.47
CA GLU A 376 -8.57 8.19 1.58
C GLU A 376 -9.57 8.10 2.74
N MET A 377 -10.17 9.23 3.14
CA MET A 377 -11.18 9.28 4.21
C MET A 377 -12.47 8.52 3.84
N ASP A 378 -12.94 8.63 2.60
CA ASP A 378 -14.11 7.90 2.08
C ASP A 378 -13.89 6.38 2.16
N ARG A 379 -12.68 5.91 1.81
CA ARG A 379 -12.32 4.49 1.97
C ARG A 379 -12.39 4.05 3.43
N ILE A 380 -11.87 4.87 4.36
CA ILE A 380 -11.91 4.57 5.80
C ILE A 380 -13.36 4.52 6.30
N VAL A 381 -14.18 5.51 5.95
CA VAL A 381 -15.59 5.53 6.38
C VAL A 381 -16.36 4.34 5.82
N LYS A 382 -16.13 3.94 4.57
CA LYS A 382 -16.72 2.71 4.00
C LYS A 382 -16.32 1.45 4.77
N ASN A 383 -15.04 1.32 5.12
CA ASN A 383 -14.57 0.21 5.96
C ASN A 383 -15.23 0.25 7.34
N LEU A 384 -15.32 1.42 7.96
CA LEU A 384 -15.92 1.61 9.28
C LEU A 384 -17.41 1.24 9.25
N THR A 385 -18.16 1.69 8.24
CA THR A 385 -19.58 1.33 8.08
C THR A 385 -19.78 -0.16 7.87
N LYS A 386 -18.85 -0.81 7.14
CA LYS A 386 -18.86 -2.27 6.96
C LYS A 386 -18.60 -3.00 8.28
N TYR A 387 -17.56 -2.61 9.03
CA TYR A 387 -17.30 -3.26 10.31
C TYR A 387 -18.44 -3.03 11.32
N ILE A 388 -19.11 -1.88 11.31
CA ILE A 388 -20.30 -1.68 12.16
C ILE A 388 -21.46 -2.57 11.70
N SER A 389 -21.70 -2.73 10.38
CA SER A 389 -22.75 -3.67 9.92
C SER A 389 -22.42 -5.10 10.31
N ASP A 390 -21.15 -5.51 10.17
CA ASP A 390 -20.69 -6.84 10.56
C ASP A 390 -20.90 -7.08 12.08
N ILE A 391 -20.75 -6.04 12.93
CA ILE A 391 -21.07 -6.14 14.37
C ILE A 391 -22.56 -6.30 14.61
N MET A 392 -23.42 -5.59 13.86
CA MET A 392 -24.87 -5.66 14.01
C MET A 392 -25.43 -7.04 13.64
N GLU A 393 -24.75 -7.78 12.77
CA GLU A 393 -25.10 -9.14 12.37
C GLU A 393 -24.67 -10.21 13.40
N LEU A 394 -23.87 -9.86 14.42
CA LEU A 394 -23.42 -10.83 15.41
C LEU A 394 -24.55 -11.29 16.35
N PRO A 395 -24.63 -12.59 16.67
CA PRO A 395 -25.60 -13.11 17.63
C PRO A 395 -25.32 -12.50 19.02
N GLY A 396 -26.36 -11.99 19.67
CA GLY A 396 -26.26 -11.25 20.95
C GLY A 396 -26.16 -9.72 20.80
N VAL A 397 -25.83 -9.21 19.61
CA VAL A 397 -25.95 -7.78 19.25
C VAL A 397 -27.26 -7.53 18.51
N TYR A 398 -27.62 -8.42 17.59
CA TYR A 398 -28.86 -8.32 16.81
C TYR A 398 -30.14 -8.29 17.67
N SER A 399 -30.10 -8.87 18.87
CA SER A 399 -31.27 -8.95 19.76
C SER A 399 -31.48 -7.69 20.62
N ASP A 400 -30.58 -6.72 20.53
CA ASP A 400 -30.54 -5.53 21.37
C ASP A 400 -30.89 -4.29 20.53
N ASP A 401 -32.19 -3.98 20.46
CA ASP A 401 -32.74 -2.91 19.62
C ASP A 401 -32.14 -1.54 19.96
N GLU A 402 -31.88 -1.27 21.24
CA GLU A 402 -31.28 -0.01 21.69
C GLU A 402 -29.86 0.12 21.14
N LEU A 403 -29.03 -0.91 21.31
CA LEU A 403 -27.69 -0.88 20.78
C LEU A 403 -27.64 -0.83 19.25
N LEU A 404 -28.52 -1.56 18.56
CA LEU A 404 -28.61 -1.50 17.09
C LEU A 404 -28.90 -0.07 16.64
N SER A 405 -29.82 0.62 17.30
CA SER A 405 -30.14 2.02 17.00
C SER A 405 -28.91 2.93 17.21
N GLN A 406 -28.12 2.71 18.26
CA GLN A 406 -26.90 3.46 18.55
C GLN A 406 -25.77 3.15 17.54
N LEU A 407 -25.63 1.90 17.09
CA LEU A 407 -24.68 1.49 16.06
C LEU A 407 -25.04 2.09 14.70
N ASP A 408 -26.32 2.15 14.35
CA ASP A 408 -26.78 2.83 13.14
C ASP A 408 -26.59 4.35 13.21
N LEU A 409 -26.81 4.97 14.38
CA LEU A 409 -26.46 6.37 14.62
C LEU A 409 -24.96 6.60 14.43
N CYS A 410 -24.11 5.67 14.88
CA CYS A 410 -22.66 5.72 14.69
C CYS A 410 -22.26 5.64 13.21
N LYS A 411 -22.86 4.73 12.43
CA LYS A 411 -22.64 4.67 10.96
C LYS A 411 -23.00 6.01 10.31
N LEU A 412 -24.17 6.53 10.63
CA LEU A 412 -24.69 7.78 10.07
C LEU A 412 -23.81 8.96 10.48
N TYR A 413 -23.32 9.00 11.71
CA TYR A 413 -22.38 10.02 12.19
C TYR A 413 -21.14 10.15 11.29
N PHE A 414 -20.44 9.04 11.01
CA PHE A 414 -19.22 9.10 10.19
C PHE A 414 -19.51 9.46 8.72
N GLN A 415 -20.64 8.98 8.17
CA GLN A 415 -21.08 9.36 6.82
C GLN A 415 -21.39 10.86 6.72
N LEU A 416 -22.15 11.40 7.66
CA LEU A 416 -22.49 12.82 7.71
C LEU A 416 -21.28 13.70 7.97
N PHE A 417 -20.36 13.26 8.83
CA PHE A 417 -19.11 13.98 9.06
C PHE A 417 -18.29 14.09 7.78
N LEU A 418 -18.15 13.01 7.01
CA LEU A 418 -17.42 13.02 5.74
C LEU A 418 -18.09 13.95 4.72
N ASN A 419 -19.42 13.86 4.60
CA ASN A 419 -20.19 14.66 3.64
C ASN A 419 -20.11 16.15 3.95
N THR A 420 -20.30 16.54 5.22
CA THR A 420 -20.37 17.95 5.62
C THR A 420 -19.01 18.56 5.97
N GLY A 421 -18.03 17.73 6.36
CA GLY A 421 -16.67 18.16 6.68
C GLY A 421 -15.75 18.23 5.47
N CYS A 422 -15.97 17.37 4.47
CA CYS A 422 -15.09 17.29 3.29
C CYS A 422 -15.81 17.54 1.97
N LEU A 423 -16.89 16.79 1.68
CA LEU A 423 -17.53 16.84 0.35
C LEU A 423 -18.18 18.20 0.05
N SER A 424 -18.93 18.76 0.99
CA SER A 424 -19.52 20.10 0.87
C SER A 424 -18.44 21.18 0.69
N VAL A 425 -17.32 21.09 1.41
CA VAL A 425 -16.17 22.00 1.29
C VAL A 425 -15.53 21.92 -0.10
N LEU A 426 -15.49 20.72 -0.71
CA LEU A 426 -15.03 20.57 -2.09
C LEU A 426 -15.97 21.24 -3.09
N TYR A 427 -17.29 21.12 -2.92
CA TYR A 427 -18.27 21.82 -3.76
C TYR A 427 -18.17 23.35 -3.61
N GLN A 428 -18.01 23.85 -2.39
CA GLN A 428 -17.74 25.27 -2.14
C GLN A 428 -16.46 25.74 -2.83
N SER A 429 -15.38 24.96 -2.78
CA SER A 429 -14.11 25.31 -3.45
C SER A 429 -14.22 25.37 -4.98
N LYS A 430 -15.25 24.74 -5.56
CA LYS A 430 -15.56 24.79 -6.99
C LYS A 430 -16.57 25.89 -7.35
N GLY A 431 -17.09 26.64 -6.38
CA GLY A 431 -18.13 27.65 -6.60
C GLY A 431 -19.53 27.08 -6.84
N ARG A 432 -19.77 25.83 -6.45
CA ARG A 432 -21.07 25.12 -6.53
C ARG A 432 -21.73 25.15 -5.15
N TYR A 433 -22.29 26.29 -4.78
CA TYR A 433 -22.83 26.58 -3.45
C TYR A 433 -24.23 25.98 -3.25
N LEU A 434 -25.04 25.88 -4.30
CA LEU A 434 -26.36 25.23 -4.25
C LEU A 434 -26.26 23.76 -3.85
N GLU A 435 -25.36 23.01 -4.48
CA GLU A 435 -25.14 21.60 -4.15
C GLU A 435 -24.48 21.44 -2.79
N ALA A 436 -23.58 22.35 -2.42
CA ALA A 436 -23.02 22.37 -1.06
C ALA A 436 -24.10 22.61 0.00
N LEU A 437 -25.04 23.53 -0.24
CA LEU A 437 -26.15 23.80 0.66
C LEU A 437 -27.10 22.59 0.76
N ALA A 438 -27.41 21.95 -0.36
CA ALA A 438 -28.23 20.74 -0.39
C ALA A 438 -27.64 19.63 0.49
N LEU A 439 -26.31 19.44 0.47
CA LEU A 439 -25.63 18.47 1.33
C LEU A 439 -25.75 18.81 2.83
N TYR A 440 -25.71 20.10 3.21
CA TYR A 440 -25.90 20.49 4.61
C TYR A 440 -27.34 20.31 5.07
N VAL A 441 -28.32 20.66 4.24
CA VAL A 441 -29.75 20.49 4.57
C VAL A 441 -30.11 19.01 4.70
N ASP A 442 -29.70 18.17 3.76
CA ASP A 442 -29.90 16.71 3.81
C ASP A 442 -29.23 16.11 5.05
N ALA A 443 -27.99 16.52 5.36
CA ALA A 443 -27.29 16.05 6.55
C ALA A 443 -27.97 16.47 7.86
N TYR A 444 -28.48 17.69 7.94
CA TYR A 444 -29.20 18.19 9.10
C TYR A 444 -30.49 17.38 9.33
N GLN A 445 -31.30 17.19 8.28
CA GLN A 445 -32.54 16.44 8.34
C GLN A 445 -32.32 14.98 8.77
N ARG A 446 -31.33 14.29 8.18
CA ARG A 446 -31.00 12.89 8.53
C ARG A 446 -30.48 12.75 9.95
N LEU A 447 -29.71 13.72 10.43
CA LEU A 447 -29.19 13.70 11.80
C LEU A 447 -30.35 13.92 12.80
N GLU A 448 -31.21 14.89 12.53
CA GLU A 448 -32.34 15.20 13.41
C GLU A 448 -33.36 14.08 13.45
N SER A 449 -33.71 13.50 12.29
CA SER A 449 -34.62 12.35 12.24
C SER A 449 -34.09 11.16 13.04
N LYS A 450 -32.79 10.85 12.92
CA LYS A 450 -32.18 9.74 13.66
C LYS A 450 -32.04 10.01 15.15
N ILE A 451 -31.75 11.24 15.56
CA ILE A 451 -31.75 11.61 16.97
C ILE A 451 -33.15 11.45 17.56
N SER A 452 -34.21 11.82 16.83
CA SER A 452 -35.59 11.61 17.27
C SER A 452 -35.98 10.14 17.37
N GLU A 453 -35.46 9.28 16.49
CA GLU A 453 -35.68 7.82 16.54
C GLU A 453 -35.00 7.14 17.74
N VAL A 454 -33.77 7.58 18.09
CA VAL A 454 -32.98 6.97 19.18
C VAL A 454 -33.50 7.37 20.57
N GLY A 455 -34.20 8.50 20.72
CA GLY A 455 -34.78 8.92 22.00
C GLY A 455 -33.75 9.51 22.97
N SER A 456 -33.75 9.07 24.25
CA SER A 456 -32.87 9.60 25.29
C SER A 456 -31.43 9.09 25.14
N LEU A 457 -30.50 9.99 24.82
CA LEU A 457 -29.07 9.71 24.65
C LEU A 457 -28.27 9.70 25.97
N ASP A 458 -28.95 9.54 27.11
CA ASP A 458 -28.35 9.71 28.45
C ASP A 458 -27.42 8.54 28.82
N GLU A 459 -27.63 7.35 28.26
CA GLU A 459 -26.78 6.16 28.42
C GLU A 459 -26.30 5.60 27.06
N ILE A 460 -25.14 6.05 26.57
CA ILE A 460 -24.52 5.49 25.36
C ILE A 460 -23.81 4.18 25.74
N LEU A 461 -24.28 3.06 25.20
CA LEU A 461 -23.75 1.70 25.43
C LEU A 461 -22.42 1.46 24.69
N LEU A 462 -22.12 2.30 23.70
CA LEU A 462 -20.89 2.25 22.93
C LEU A 462 -19.72 2.89 23.69
N PRO A 463 -18.47 2.47 23.44
CA PRO A 463 -17.30 3.13 23.98
C PRO A 463 -17.33 4.63 23.66
N THR A 464 -17.09 5.48 24.66
CA THR A 464 -17.11 6.95 24.53
C THR A 464 -16.12 7.48 23.49
N THR A 465 -15.11 6.68 23.15
CA THR A 465 -14.17 6.95 22.06
C THR A 465 -14.81 6.88 20.69
N LEU A 466 -15.81 6.01 20.50
CA LEU A 466 -16.48 5.77 19.23
C LEU A 466 -17.59 6.78 18.98
N LEU A 467 -18.47 6.97 19.96
CA LEU A 467 -19.60 7.89 19.88
C LEU A 467 -19.86 8.51 21.25
N SER A 468 -20.07 9.82 21.28
CA SER A 468 -20.39 10.57 22.50
C SER A 468 -21.42 11.64 22.19
N PHE A 469 -22.29 11.97 23.15
CA PHE A 469 -23.25 13.07 23.03
C PHE A 469 -22.57 14.38 22.60
N ASN A 470 -21.38 14.68 23.14
CA ASN A 470 -20.60 15.85 22.76
C ASN A 470 -20.16 15.82 21.29
N SER A 471 -19.80 14.63 20.78
CA SER A 471 -19.41 14.47 19.38
C SER A 471 -20.58 14.70 18.42
N ILE A 472 -21.78 14.21 18.76
CA ILE A 472 -23.01 14.41 17.98
C ILE A 472 -23.39 15.88 17.99
N ARG A 473 -23.37 16.52 19.16
CA ARG A 473 -23.65 17.97 19.30
C ARG A 473 -22.65 18.80 18.49
N SER A 474 -21.36 18.45 18.53
CA SER A 474 -20.33 19.13 17.75
C SER A 474 -20.51 18.97 16.24
N LEU A 475 -21.07 17.83 15.79
CA LEU A 475 -21.41 17.62 14.40
C LEU A 475 -22.63 18.47 14.02
N LYS A 476 -23.69 18.49 14.84
CA LYS A 476 -24.88 19.32 14.60
C LYS A 476 -24.50 20.80 14.44
N THR A 477 -23.73 21.35 15.37
CA THR A 477 -23.28 22.75 15.30
C THR A 477 -22.39 23.01 14.08
N ARG A 478 -21.54 22.05 13.68
CA ARG A 478 -20.74 22.16 12.45
C ARG A 478 -21.64 22.21 11.21
N ILE A 479 -22.67 21.38 11.13
CA ILE A 479 -23.60 21.35 10.00
C ILE A 479 -24.35 22.69 9.90
N GLU A 480 -24.86 23.20 11.01
CA GLU A 480 -25.55 24.50 11.08
C GLU A 480 -24.62 25.65 10.65
N ASN A 481 -23.41 25.71 11.21
CA ASN A 481 -22.43 26.75 10.85
C ASN A 481 -22.01 26.66 9.39
N GLY A 482 -21.81 25.45 8.87
CA GLY A 482 -21.49 25.19 7.47
C GLY A 482 -22.62 25.63 6.54
N GLY A 483 -23.86 25.27 6.85
CA GLY A 483 -25.05 25.71 6.13
C GLY A 483 -25.15 27.24 6.11
N ASN A 484 -25.11 27.88 7.27
CA ASN A 484 -25.19 29.33 7.41
C ASN A 484 -24.11 30.07 6.61
N SER A 485 -22.89 29.53 6.51
CA SER A 485 -21.82 30.12 5.70
C SER A 485 -22.07 30.08 4.19
N VAL A 486 -22.89 29.14 3.71
CA VAL A 486 -23.11 28.89 2.28
C VAL A 486 -24.45 29.44 1.79
N ILE A 487 -25.45 29.62 2.66
CA ILE A 487 -26.80 30.08 2.28
C ILE A 487 -26.77 31.34 1.42
N THR A 488 -26.05 32.38 1.83
CA THR A 488 -26.00 33.65 1.09
C THR A 488 -25.34 33.51 -0.28
N LEU A 489 -24.29 32.69 -0.37
CA LEU A 489 -23.59 32.39 -1.63
C LEU A 489 -24.45 31.54 -2.56
N ALA A 490 -25.21 30.60 -2.01
CA ALA A 490 -26.15 29.78 -2.76
C ALA A 490 -27.36 30.60 -3.26
N GLU A 491 -27.87 31.55 -2.48
CA GLU A 491 -28.89 32.50 -2.93
C GLU A 491 -28.37 33.39 -4.06
N TYR A 492 -27.13 33.88 -3.94
CA TYR A 492 -26.46 34.65 -4.99
C TYR A 492 -26.27 33.81 -6.26
N GLU A 493 -25.80 32.57 -6.12
CA GLU A 493 -25.68 31.62 -7.23
C GLU A 493 -27.04 31.35 -7.88
N LYS A 494 -28.11 31.13 -7.10
CA LYS A 494 -29.47 30.94 -7.61
C LYS A 494 -29.97 32.12 -8.43
N ARG A 495 -29.65 33.36 -7.99
CA ARG A 495 -30.02 34.60 -8.70
C ARG A 495 -29.18 34.84 -9.96
N ASN A 496 -27.97 34.28 -10.03
CA ASN A 496 -27.13 34.35 -11.24
C ASN A 496 -27.39 33.22 -12.22
N HIS A 497 -27.84 32.06 -11.73
CA HIS A 497 -28.27 30.90 -12.52
C HIS A 497 -29.77 30.88 -12.80
N SER A 498 -30.50 31.98 -12.55
CA SER A 498 -31.79 32.22 -13.20
C SER A 498 -31.53 32.48 -14.68
N ASP A 499 -31.32 31.39 -15.38
CA ASP A 499 -31.02 31.26 -16.79
C ASP A 499 -32.30 31.53 -17.59
N ASP A 500 -32.70 32.80 -17.66
CA ASP A 500 -33.20 33.32 -18.92
C ASP A 500 -31.97 33.65 -19.78
N GLN A 501 -31.20 32.62 -20.16
CA GLN A 501 -30.30 32.75 -21.30
C GLN A 501 -31.20 32.83 -22.53
N GLU A 502 -31.67 34.03 -22.84
CA GLU A 502 -32.24 34.29 -24.14
C GLU A 502 -31.17 33.89 -25.16
N ARG A 503 -31.49 32.97 -26.07
CA ARG A 503 -30.56 32.45 -27.10
C ARG A 503 -29.87 33.55 -27.93
N TYR A 504 -30.35 34.78 -27.82
CA TYR A 504 -29.92 35.97 -28.53
C TYR A 504 -29.25 37.04 -27.66
N ASP A 505 -28.84 36.69 -26.43
CA ASP A 505 -28.12 37.66 -25.58
C ASP A 505 -26.88 38.19 -26.31
N THR A 506 -26.85 39.52 -26.42
CA THR A 506 -25.77 40.29 -27.02
C THR A 506 -24.55 40.26 -26.09
N THR A 507 -23.39 40.05 -26.67
CA THR A 507 -22.10 40.10 -25.97
C THR A 507 -21.81 41.52 -25.49
N VAL A 508 -20.90 41.68 -24.53
CA VAL A 508 -20.50 43.01 -24.02
C VAL A 508 -20.06 43.93 -25.15
N ILE A 509 -19.34 43.39 -26.14
CA ILE A 509 -18.89 44.17 -27.29
C ILE A 509 -20.06 44.61 -28.19
N GLU A 510 -21.07 43.77 -28.38
CA GLU A 510 -22.28 44.11 -29.16
C GLU A 510 -23.18 45.11 -28.42
N LYS A 511 -23.15 45.10 -27.08
CA LYS A 511 -23.86 46.07 -26.23
C LYS A 511 -23.18 47.44 -26.18
N LEU A 512 -21.90 47.57 -26.54
CA LEU A 512 -21.19 48.86 -26.60
C LEU A 512 -21.90 49.83 -27.56
N ASP A 513 -22.36 49.32 -28.71
CA ASP A 513 -23.05 50.13 -29.73
C ASP A 513 -24.42 50.65 -29.25
N CYS A 514 -25.05 49.95 -28.30
CA CYS A 514 -26.40 50.23 -27.81
C CYS A 514 -26.45 51.07 -26.51
N LYS A 515 -25.32 51.67 -26.10
CA LYS A 515 -25.21 52.78 -25.11
C LYS A 515 -25.61 52.52 -23.64
N LYS A 516 -25.88 51.30 -23.18
CA LYS A 516 -25.96 51.01 -21.73
C LYS A 516 -25.31 49.68 -21.39
N ILE A 517 -24.18 49.74 -20.70
CA ILE A 517 -23.51 48.60 -20.09
C ILE A 517 -23.69 48.72 -18.57
N VAL A 518 -24.30 47.72 -17.96
CA VAL A 518 -24.46 47.58 -16.52
C VAL A 518 -23.31 46.70 -16.01
N PRO A 519 -22.80 46.87 -14.77
CA PRO A 519 -21.75 46.01 -14.22
C PRO A 519 -22.07 44.50 -14.30
N THR A 520 -23.35 44.14 -14.27
CA THR A 520 -23.85 42.76 -14.42
C THR A 520 -23.63 42.19 -15.83
N ASP A 521 -23.49 43.02 -16.86
CA ASP A 521 -23.22 42.60 -18.23
C ASP A 521 -21.77 42.11 -18.42
N ILE A 522 -20.85 42.49 -17.52
CA ILE A 522 -19.40 42.20 -17.63
C ILE A 522 -19.12 40.77 -17.14
N GLN A 523 -19.59 39.79 -17.90
CA GLN A 523 -19.28 38.38 -17.66
C GLN A 523 -18.08 37.96 -18.51
N LEU A 524 -17.04 37.41 -17.89
CA LEU A 524 -15.83 36.92 -18.60
C LEU A 524 -16.14 35.89 -19.70
N LYS A 525 -17.28 35.19 -19.60
CA LYS A 525 -17.74 34.18 -20.56
C LYS A 525 -18.43 34.78 -21.80
N ASN A 526 -18.89 36.03 -21.76
CA ASN A 526 -19.70 36.68 -22.81
C ASN A 526 -19.12 38.05 -23.24
N LEU A 527 -17.79 38.20 -23.20
CA LEU A 527 -17.11 39.45 -23.59
C LEU A 527 -17.17 39.71 -25.10
N PHE A 528 -16.98 38.66 -25.90
CA PHE A 528 -16.91 38.71 -27.36
C PHE A 528 -17.52 37.44 -27.97
N PRO A 529 -18.20 37.50 -29.13
CA PRO A 529 -18.77 36.33 -29.77
C PRO A 529 -17.65 35.44 -30.34
N LEU A 530 -17.33 34.34 -29.66
CA LEU A 530 -16.34 33.36 -30.14
C LEU A 530 -16.79 32.63 -31.42
N LYS A 531 -18.10 32.61 -31.69
CA LYS A 531 -18.70 32.08 -32.92
C LYS A 531 -19.61 33.15 -33.53
N PRO A 532 -19.59 33.35 -34.86
CA PRO A 532 -20.52 34.27 -35.51
C PRO A 532 -21.95 33.77 -35.30
N LYS A 533 -22.80 34.57 -34.63
CA LYS A 533 -24.24 34.31 -34.52
C LYS A 533 -24.91 34.87 -35.77
N LEU A 534 -25.66 34.04 -36.50
CA LEU A 534 -26.49 34.50 -37.61
C LEU A 534 -27.67 35.29 -37.05
N LEU A 535 -27.65 36.61 -37.24
CA LEU A 535 -28.74 37.50 -36.86
C LEU A 535 -29.63 37.76 -38.08
N PRO A 536 -30.97 37.73 -37.95
CA PRO A 536 -31.84 38.19 -39.01
C PRO A 536 -31.65 39.69 -39.18
N LEU A 537 -31.06 40.11 -40.31
CA LEU A 537 -31.09 41.51 -40.69
C LEU A 537 -32.49 41.83 -41.21
N PRO A 538 -33.14 42.92 -40.76
CA PRO A 538 -34.34 43.38 -41.43
C PRO A 538 -34.00 43.66 -42.90
N SER A 539 -34.92 43.34 -43.82
CA SER A 539 -34.77 43.69 -45.23
C SER A 539 -34.41 45.17 -45.33
N LYS A 540 -33.45 45.52 -46.21
CA LYS A 540 -33.06 46.91 -46.44
C LYS A 540 -34.32 47.80 -46.51
N PRO A 541 -34.37 48.94 -45.83
CA PRO A 541 -35.52 49.83 -45.89
C PRO A 541 -35.79 50.13 -47.36
N THR A 542 -37.05 49.98 -47.78
CA THR A 542 -37.48 50.29 -49.15
C THR A 542 -37.26 51.79 -49.39
N LEU A 543 -36.14 52.11 -50.05
CA LEU A 543 -35.80 53.46 -50.42
C LEU A 543 -36.44 53.70 -51.79
N PHE A 544 -37.53 54.46 -51.82
CA PHE A 544 -38.11 54.91 -53.07
C PHE A 544 -37.23 56.03 -53.63
N ASP A 545 -36.78 55.88 -54.86
CA ASP A 545 -36.16 56.98 -55.58
C ASP A 545 -37.24 58.01 -55.97
N LEU A 546 -37.58 58.87 -55.02
CA LEU A 546 -38.56 59.93 -55.22
C LEU A 546 -38.08 60.95 -56.27
N ALA A 547 -36.77 61.02 -56.57
CA ALA A 547 -36.23 61.94 -57.56
C ALA A 547 -36.75 61.60 -58.97
N PHE A 548 -37.02 60.32 -59.25
CA PHE A 548 -37.60 59.89 -60.52
C PHE A 548 -39.00 60.49 -60.77
N ASN A 549 -39.79 60.75 -59.72
CA ASN A 549 -41.09 61.42 -59.85
C ASN A 549 -40.98 62.87 -60.34
N TYR A 550 -39.79 63.49 -60.23
CA TYR A 550 -39.52 64.85 -60.67
C TYR A 550 -38.91 64.93 -62.08
N VAL A 551 -38.62 63.78 -62.71
CA VAL A 551 -38.24 63.74 -64.13
C VAL A 551 -39.50 64.01 -64.95
N THR A 552 -39.68 65.29 -65.28
CA THR A 552 -40.74 65.74 -66.18
C THR A 552 -40.17 65.78 -67.60
N TYR A 553 -40.68 64.91 -68.46
CA TYR A 553 -40.45 65.06 -69.89
C TYR A 553 -41.27 66.26 -70.38
N GLU A 554 -40.65 67.14 -71.17
CA GLU A 554 -41.35 68.25 -71.83
C GLU A 554 -42.54 67.69 -72.59
N LYS A 555 -43.74 68.00 -72.10
CA LYS A 555 -44.98 67.61 -72.78
C LYS A 555 -45.01 68.32 -74.12
N GLN A 556 -44.90 67.57 -75.21
CA GLN A 556 -45.62 67.93 -76.42
C GLN A 556 -47.09 68.06 -76.04
N GLU A 557 -47.65 69.25 -76.25
CA GLU A 557 -49.05 69.56 -75.98
C GLU A 557 -49.95 68.61 -76.78
N SER A 558 -50.59 67.69 -76.07
CA SER A 558 -51.89 67.18 -76.48
C SER A 558 -52.75 66.98 -75.25
N LEU A 559 -53.87 67.68 -75.29
CA LEU A 559 -54.91 67.81 -74.28
C LEU A 559 -55.41 66.48 -73.68
N ALA A 560 -55.83 66.62 -72.42
CA ALA A 560 -56.97 65.95 -71.79
C ALA A 560 -56.72 64.77 -70.83
N SER A 561 -57.31 64.96 -69.63
CA SER A 561 -57.91 63.97 -68.72
C SER A 561 -56.94 63.16 -67.84
N GLN A 562 -56.68 63.58 -66.60
CA GLN A 562 -57.43 63.20 -65.39
C GLN A 562 -57.93 61.75 -65.35
N THR A 563 -57.54 61.03 -64.28
CA THR A 563 -58.36 60.22 -63.33
C THR A 563 -57.51 59.03 -62.85
N LYS A 564 -56.86 59.13 -61.68
CA LYS A 564 -57.30 58.59 -60.37
C LYS A 564 -57.46 57.05 -60.30
N ASN A 565 -56.77 56.54 -59.26
CA ASN A 565 -57.16 55.44 -58.36
C ASN A 565 -56.70 54.01 -58.67
N ALA A 566 -55.69 53.60 -57.90
CA ALA A 566 -55.71 52.49 -56.94
C ALA A 566 -56.67 51.31 -57.19
N THR A 567 -56.11 50.09 -57.23
CA THR A 567 -56.69 48.99 -56.46
C THR A 567 -55.66 47.89 -56.19
N LEU A 568 -55.49 47.58 -54.91
CA LEU A 568 -54.88 46.35 -54.40
C LEU A 568 -55.72 45.13 -54.81
N ARG A 569 -55.05 44.04 -55.20
CA ARG A 569 -55.53 42.68 -54.94
C ARG A 569 -54.36 41.78 -54.52
N THR A 570 -54.42 41.40 -53.26
CA THR A 570 -53.92 40.15 -52.69
C THR A 570 -54.30 38.95 -53.56
N GLU A 571 -53.39 37.99 -53.71
CA GLU A 571 -53.70 36.58 -53.45
C GLU A 571 -52.43 35.74 -53.33
N SER A 572 -52.40 35.01 -52.23
CA SER A 572 -51.50 33.94 -51.87
C SER A 572 -51.73 32.70 -52.72
N THR A 573 -50.66 31.98 -53.09
CA THR A 573 -50.76 30.53 -53.29
C THR A 573 -49.42 29.87 -53.01
N SER A 574 -49.36 29.16 -51.90
CA SER A 574 -48.40 28.09 -51.63
C SER A 574 -48.87 26.81 -52.31
N GLN A 575 -48.00 26.18 -53.11
CA GLN A 575 -48.07 24.75 -53.39
C GLN A 575 -46.66 24.15 -53.39
N THR A 576 -46.45 23.27 -52.41
CA THR A 576 -45.64 22.04 -52.41
C THR A 576 -45.98 21.14 -53.65
N PRO A 577 -45.42 19.92 -53.92
CA PRO A 577 -44.32 19.16 -53.25
C PRO A 577 -43.43 18.25 -54.19
N THR A 578 -42.36 17.68 -53.60
CA THR A 578 -41.86 16.26 -53.74
C THR A 578 -41.16 15.80 -55.07
N PRO A 579 -40.56 14.57 -55.16
CA PRO A 579 -39.11 14.33 -55.11
C PRO A 579 -38.65 13.31 -56.20
N ARG A 580 -37.50 12.61 -55.99
CA ARG A 580 -36.88 11.48 -56.75
C ARG A 580 -35.76 11.90 -57.71
N GLU A 581 -34.66 11.16 -57.95
CA GLU A 581 -33.99 9.96 -57.42
C GLU A 581 -32.72 9.74 -58.31
N GLN A 582 -31.76 8.90 -57.87
CA GLN A 582 -30.68 8.22 -58.66
C GLN A 582 -29.39 9.02 -58.95
N VAL A 583 -28.19 8.68 -58.42
CA VAL A 583 -27.29 7.50 -58.53
C VAL A 583 -26.32 7.59 -59.74
N GLU A 584 -25.01 7.58 -59.44
CA GLU A 584 -23.85 6.93 -60.14
C GLU A 584 -22.55 7.47 -59.49
N GLU A 585 -21.70 6.69 -58.80
CA GLU A 585 -20.63 5.78 -59.31
C GLU A 585 -19.60 6.51 -60.22
N GLU A 586 -18.27 6.40 -60.14
CA GLU A 586 -17.28 5.64 -59.37
C GLU A 586 -15.86 6.26 -59.70
N PRO A 587 -14.67 5.68 -59.40
CA PRO A 587 -13.47 6.38 -58.91
C PRO A 587 -12.22 6.18 -59.82
N LYS A 588 -11.00 6.30 -59.23
CA LYS A 588 -9.63 5.83 -59.66
C LYS A 588 -8.64 6.99 -59.87
N LYS A 589 -7.32 6.92 -59.59
CA LYS A 589 -6.39 5.84 -59.19
C LYS A 589 -5.02 6.44 -58.76
N LYS A 590 -4.43 5.78 -57.76
CA LYS A 590 -3.02 5.34 -57.53
C LYS A 590 -1.87 5.80 -58.45
N ARG A 591 -0.69 5.99 -57.82
CA ARG A 591 0.64 5.37 -58.08
C ARG A 591 1.50 5.63 -56.80
N GLY A 592 2.03 4.64 -56.06
CA GLY A 592 3.11 3.69 -56.38
C GLY A 592 4.46 4.31 -55.95
N PHE A 593 5.50 3.66 -55.40
CA PHE A 593 5.86 2.27 -55.15
C PHE A 593 7.26 2.30 -54.45
N LEU A 594 7.57 1.35 -53.55
CA LEU A 594 8.90 0.92 -53.05
C LEU A 594 9.79 1.82 -52.16
N SER A 595 10.14 1.30 -50.97
CA SER A 595 11.53 1.02 -50.52
C SER A 595 11.49 0.50 -49.06
N LEU A 596 11.52 -0.82 -48.82
CA LEU A 596 12.69 -1.65 -48.51
C LEU A 596 13.24 -1.52 -47.06
N PHE A 597 13.14 -2.63 -46.31
CA PHE A 597 14.03 -3.17 -45.24
C PHE A 597 14.44 -2.22 -44.08
N GLY A 598 14.37 -2.60 -42.81
CA GLY A 598 14.71 -3.89 -42.21
C GLY A 598 15.85 -3.69 -41.21
N ARG A 599 15.51 -3.37 -39.95
CA ARG A 599 16.11 -3.84 -38.69
C ARG A 599 15.42 -3.21 -37.50
#